data_AF-A0A9E5IYS6-F1
#
_entry.id   AF-A0A9E5IYS6-F1
#
_cell.length_a   1.000
_cell.length_b   1.000
_cell.length_c   1.000
_cell.angle_alpha   90.00
_cell.angle_beta   90.00
_cell.angle_gamma   90.00
#
_symmetry.space_group_name_H-M   'P 1'
#
loop_
_entity.id
_entity.type
_entity.pdbx_description
1 polymer ?
#
loop_
_entity_poly.entity_id
_entity_poly.type
_entity_poly.pdbx_seq_one_letter_code
_entity_poly.pdbx_strand_id
1 'polypeptide(L)'
;NAIMTFGYTNASWTLKADLTAMYTCRLLNYMRKHGYKKAIPMKDPDIQEADYLSFTSGYVQRARDVLPKQGTQAPWQVNQNYLKDILLIKYGRLNDGVMQFS
;
A
#
# COMPACT_ATOMS: atom_id res chain seq x y z
N ASN A 1 -2.13 15.43 2.61
CA ASN A 1 -2.09 13.96 2.79
C ASN A 1 -3.19 13.35 1.92
N ALA A 2 -2.92 12.23 1.25
CA ALA A 2 -3.89 11.49 0.44
C ALA A 2 -3.76 9.99 0.71
N ILE A 3 -4.87 9.26 0.62
CA ILE A 3 -4.93 7.80 0.84
C ILE A 3 -5.79 7.21 -0.27
N MET A 4 -5.35 6.09 -0.83
CA MET A 4 -6.04 5.38 -1.91
C MET A 4 -6.15 3.90 -1.56
N THR A 5 -7.23 3.28 -2.03
CA THR A 5 -7.47 1.84 -1.88
C THR A 5 -7.50 1.21 -3.26
N PHE A 6 -6.68 0.17 -3.45
CA PHE A 6 -6.74 -0.70 -4.63
C PHE A 6 -7.12 -2.11 -4.18
N GLY A 7 -8.21 -2.65 -4.71
CA GLY A 7 -8.73 -3.97 -4.31
C GLY A 7 -7.80 -5.14 -4.67
N TYR A 8 -8.12 -6.31 -4.12
CA TYR A 8 -7.50 -7.56 -4.51
C TYR A 8 -7.96 -7.98 -5.92
N THR A 9 -7.10 -8.70 -6.63
CA THR A 9 -7.48 -9.29 -7.91
C THR A 9 -8.31 -10.55 -7.75
N ASN A 10 -8.10 -11.28 -6.65
CA ASN A 10 -8.65 -12.62 -6.42
C ASN A 10 -9.59 -12.69 -5.19
N ALA A 11 -9.90 -11.55 -4.58
CA ALA A 11 -10.77 -11.45 -3.41
C ALA A 11 -11.61 -10.17 -3.47
N SER A 12 -12.62 -10.06 -2.60
CA SER A 12 -13.48 -8.88 -2.58
C SER A 12 -12.69 -7.60 -2.31
N TRP A 13 -12.93 -6.57 -3.11
CA TRP A 13 -12.32 -5.25 -2.95
C TRP A 13 -12.70 -4.59 -1.60
N THR A 14 -13.87 -4.94 -1.04
CA THR A 14 -14.32 -4.43 0.25
C THR A 14 -13.41 -4.85 1.40
N LEU A 15 -12.76 -6.02 1.31
CA LEU A 15 -11.80 -6.49 2.31
C LEU A 15 -10.57 -5.59 2.38
N LYS A 16 -10.05 -5.15 1.22
CA LYS A 16 -8.92 -4.23 1.19
C LYS A 16 -9.33 -2.83 1.65
N ALA A 17 -10.53 -2.38 1.25
CA ALA A 17 -11.06 -1.08 1.67
C ALA A 17 -11.14 -0.96 3.20
N ASP A 18 -11.64 -1.99 3.88
CA ASP A 18 -11.69 -2.01 5.35
C ASP A 18 -10.29 -1.91 5.97
N LEU A 19 -9.32 -2.71 5.47
CA LEU A 19 -7.94 -2.64 5.95
C LEU A 19 -7.30 -1.27 5.73
N THR A 20 -7.49 -0.65 4.56
CA THR A 20 -6.97 0.69 4.28
C THR A 20 -7.59 1.74 5.19
N ALA A 21 -8.91 1.65 5.46
CA ALA A 21 -9.58 2.54 6.41
C ALA A 21 -9.05 2.35 7.84
N MET A 22 -8.84 1.11 8.29
CA MET A 22 -8.23 0.82 9.59
C MET A 22 -6.81 1.40 9.71
N TYR A 23 -5.97 1.21 8.69
CA TYR A 23 -4.63 1.81 8.64
C TYR A 23 -4.69 3.33 8.76
N THR A 24 -5.59 3.95 8.00
CA THR A 24 -5.80 5.40 7.97
C THR A 24 -6.10 5.94 9.36
N CYS A 25 -7.05 5.31 10.07
CA CYS A 25 -7.40 5.70 11.43
C CYS A 25 -6.21 5.56 12.38
N ARG A 26 -5.43 4.45 12.29
CA ARG A 26 -4.21 4.27 13.08
C ARG A 26 -3.19 5.38 12.80
N LEU A 27 -2.94 5.69 11.53
CA LEU A 27 -2.00 6.72 11.09
C LEU A 27 -2.40 8.11 11.59
N LEU A 28 -3.66 8.50 11.39
CA LEU A 28 -4.17 9.81 11.84
C LEU A 28 -4.14 9.95 13.37
N ASN A 29 -4.46 8.89 14.11
CA ASN A 29 -4.31 8.86 15.56
C ASN A 29 -2.84 9.04 15.99
N TYR A 30 -1.92 8.35 15.32
CA TYR A 30 -0.49 8.46 15.59
C TYR A 30 0.02 9.88 15.30
N MET A 31 -0.34 10.46 14.15
CA MET A 31 0.03 11.83 13.80
C MET A 31 -0.48 12.84 14.82
N ARG A 32 -1.77 12.75 15.21
CA ARG A 32 -2.35 13.63 16.23
C ARG A 32 -1.65 13.52 17.58
N LYS A 33 -1.29 12.30 18.01
CA LYS A 33 -0.60 12.09 19.30
C LYS A 33 0.79 12.74 19.34
N HIS A 34 1.48 12.81 18.20
CA HIS A 34 2.86 13.31 18.11
C HIS A 34 2.97 14.71 17.50
N GLY A 35 1.84 15.32 17.10
CA GLY A 35 1.82 16.66 16.50
C GLY A 35 2.25 16.73 15.03
N TYR A 36 2.33 15.59 14.33
CA TYR A 36 2.72 15.56 12.91
C TYR A 36 1.61 16.06 12.00
N LYS A 37 1.98 16.80 10.94
CA LYS A 37 1.06 17.35 9.93
C LYS A 37 1.13 16.60 8.60
N LYS A 38 2.25 15.94 8.31
CA LYS A 38 2.49 15.17 7.10
C LYS A 38 3.01 13.77 7.44
N ALA A 39 2.60 12.80 6.63
CA ALA A 39 3.13 11.45 6.62
C ALA A 39 3.40 11.09 5.16
N ILE A 40 4.66 10.92 4.79
CA ILE A 40 5.10 10.70 3.41
C ILE A 40 5.96 9.43 3.39
N PRO A 41 5.53 8.37 2.69
CA PRO A 41 6.37 7.20 2.50
C PRO A 41 7.47 7.53 1.50
N MET A 42 8.73 7.22 1.85
CA MET A 42 9.89 7.46 0.99
C MET A 42 10.43 6.14 0.44
N LYS A 43 10.38 5.97 -0.88
CA LYS A 43 10.91 4.77 -1.54
C LYS A 43 12.43 4.82 -1.55
N ASP A 44 13.04 3.73 -1.15
CA ASP A 44 14.47 3.51 -1.39
C ASP A 44 14.72 3.44 -2.92
N PRO A 45 15.67 4.21 -3.46
CA PRO A 45 16.01 4.19 -4.89
C PRO A 45 16.33 2.80 -5.44
N ASP A 46 16.86 1.90 -4.61
CA ASP A 46 17.27 0.56 -5.05
C ASP A 46 16.08 -0.38 -5.29
N ILE A 47 14.88 0.00 -4.84
CA ILE A 47 13.66 -0.78 -5.05
C ILE A 47 13.23 -0.69 -6.49
N GLN A 48 13.40 -1.82 -7.18
CA GLN A 48 12.98 -2.02 -8.56
C GLN A 48 11.45 -1.96 -8.69
N GLU A 49 11.01 -1.46 -9.83
CA GLU A 49 9.59 -1.42 -10.18
C GLU A 49 9.13 -2.75 -10.78
N ALA A 50 7.88 -3.08 -10.51
CA ALA A 50 7.19 -4.24 -11.05
C ALA A 50 5.77 -3.83 -11.46
N ASP A 51 5.18 -4.58 -12.39
CA ASP A 51 3.79 -4.37 -12.79
C ASP A 51 2.84 -4.64 -11.61
N TYR A 52 1.83 -3.79 -11.44
CA TYR A 52 0.79 -4.01 -10.42
C TYR A 52 -0.04 -5.27 -10.70
N LEU A 53 -0.38 -5.53 -11.98
CA LEU A 53 -1.09 -6.73 -12.41
C LEU A 53 -0.18 -7.63 -13.25
N SER A 54 0.04 -8.87 -12.79
CA SER A 54 0.81 -9.89 -13.52
C SER A 54 -0.08 -10.81 -14.35
N PHE A 55 -1.08 -10.26 -15.05
CA PHE A 55 -2.02 -11.04 -15.87
C PHE A 55 -1.55 -11.18 -17.31
N THR A 56 -1.78 -12.35 -17.90
CA THR A 56 -1.49 -12.63 -19.32
C THR A 56 -2.60 -12.19 -20.27
N SER A 57 -3.73 -11.70 -19.75
CA SER A 57 -4.85 -11.18 -20.55
C SER A 57 -4.40 -10.04 -21.47
N GLY A 58 -4.70 -10.13 -22.76
CA GLY A 58 -4.19 -9.17 -23.76
C GLY A 58 -4.57 -7.71 -23.50
N TYR A 59 -5.72 -7.43 -22.87
CA TYR A 59 -6.08 -6.05 -22.50
C TYR A 59 -5.21 -5.48 -21.38
N VAL A 60 -4.76 -6.32 -20.43
CA VAL A 60 -3.83 -5.92 -19.37
C VAL A 60 -2.46 -5.63 -19.97
N GLN A 61 -2.01 -6.49 -20.89
CA GLN A 61 -0.74 -6.28 -21.59
C GLN A 61 -0.72 -4.95 -22.36
N ARG A 62 -1.81 -4.59 -23.04
CA ARG A 62 -1.93 -3.30 -23.74
C ARG A 62 -1.95 -2.09 -22.80
N ALA A 63 -2.45 -2.24 -21.58
CA ALA A 63 -2.55 -1.17 -20.59
C ALA A 63 -1.35 -1.11 -19.64
N ARG A 64 -0.34 -1.98 -19.81
CA ARG A 64 0.80 -2.14 -18.89
C ARG A 64 1.54 -0.83 -18.56
N ASP A 65 1.62 0.08 -19.53
CA ASP A 65 2.37 1.34 -19.39
C ASP A 65 1.54 2.48 -18.77
N VAL A 66 0.21 2.33 -18.70
CA VAL A 66 -0.69 3.31 -18.08
C VAL A 66 -1.20 2.89 -16.70
N LEU A 67 -1.00 1.62 -16.35
CA LEU A 67 -1.36 1.10 -15.03
C LEU A 67 -0.34 1.53 -13.97
N PRO A 68 -0.77 1.65 -12.69
CA PRO A 68 0.15 1.84 -11.59
C PRO A 68 1.25 0.77 -11.56
N LYS A 69 2.43 1.15 -11.07
CA LYS A 69 3.52 0.22 -10.75
C LYS A 69 3.56 -0.06 -9.24
N GLN A 70 4.22 -1.14 -8.87
CA GLN A 70 4.54 -1.50 -7.49
C GLN A 70 6.04 -1.78 -7.34
N GLY A 71 6.53 -1.95 -6.12
CA GLY A 71 7.90 -2.39 -5.87
C GLY A 71 8.06 -3.91 -5.90
N THR A 72 9.28 -4.38 -6.04
CA THR A 72 9.63 -5.81 -5.95
C THR A 72 9.66 -6.37 -4.52
N GLN A 73 9.65 -5.48 -3.51
CA GLN A 73 9.76 -5.85 -2.09
C GLN A 73 8.86 -5.00 -1.19
N ALA A 74 8.58 -5.50 0.02
CA ALA A 74 7.81 -4.77 1.04
C ALA A 74 8.53 -3.48 1.48
N PRO A 75 7.79 -2.43 1.91
CA PRO A 75 6.33 -2.32 1.93
C PRO A 75 5.72 -1.87 0.57
N TRP A 76 6.52 -1.81 -0.49
CA TRP A 76 6.11 -1.30 -1.81
C TRP A 76 5.45 -2.34 -2.71
N GLN A 77 5.46 -3.61 -2.29
CA GLN A 77 4.82 -4.72 -2.99
C GLN A 77 3.43 -5.02 -2.41
N VAL A 78 2.43 -5.20 -3.26
CA VAL A 78 1.07 -5.56 -2.86
C VAL A 78 0.94 -7.08 -2.73
N ASN A 79 0.53 -7.56 -1.56
CA ASN A 79 0.17 -8.95 -1.39
C ASN A 79 -1.26 -9.19 -1.88
N GLN A 80 -1.48 -10.26 -2.65
CA GLN A 80 -2.84 -10.73 -2.97
C GLN A 80 -3.38 -11.69 -1.89
N ASN A 81 -2.96 -11.49 -0.64
CA ASN A 81 -3.30 -12.37 0.49
C ASN A 81 -3.84 -11.55 1.66
N TYR A 82 -5.14 -11.69 1.91
CA TYR A 82 -5.85 -10.94 2.94
C TYR A 82 -5.30 -11.17 4.37
N LEU A 83 -4.93 -12.41 4.71
CA LEU A 83 -4.41 -12.72 6.05
C LEU A 83 -3.04 -12.08 6.31
N LYS A 84 -2.15 -12.11 5.30
CA LYS A 84 -0.86 -11.39 5.37
C LYS A 84 -1.08 -9.88 5.52
N ASP A 85 -2.02 -9.33 4.77
CA ASP A 85 -2.32 -7.91 4.82
C ASP A 85 -2.95 -7.48 6.16
N ILE A 86 -3.79 -8.30 6.79
CA ILE A 86 -4.26 -8.03 8.16
C ILE A 86 -3.07 -7.87 9.11
N LEU A 87 -2.10 -8.79 9.06
CA LEU A 87 -0.95 -8.75 9.98
C LEU A 87 -0.12 -7.49 9.75
N LEU A 88 0.20 -7.19 8.49
CA LEU A 88 0.98 -6.02 8.11
C LEU A 88 0.27 -4.71 8.47
N ILE A 89 -1.00 -4.59 8.12
CA ILE A 89 -1.75 -3.33 8.22
C ILE A 89 -2.24 -3.06 9.64
N LYS A 90 -2.69 -4.10 10.37
CA LYS A 90 -3.24 -3.95 11.71
C LYS A 90 -2.16 -3.88 12.78
N TYR A 91 -1.09 -4.65 12.64
CA TYR A 91 -0.06 -4.79 13.67
C TYR A 91 1.31 -4.24 13.26
N GLY A 92 1.52 -3.93 11.98
CA GLY A 92 2.73 -3.27 11.51
C GLY A 92 2.96 -1.92 12.19
N ARG A 93 4.24 -1.59 12.38
CA ARG A 93 4.68 -0.30 12.92
C ARG A 93 4.39 0.78 11.90
N LEU A 94 3.91 1.94 12.36
CA LEU A 94 3.70 3.11 11.50
C LEU A 94 5.01 3.88 11.28
N ASN A 95 5.92 3.85 12.25
CA ASN A 95 7.29 4.33 12.12
C ASN A 95 8.20 3.12 11.86
N ASP A 96 8.18 2.68 10.62
CA ASP A 96 8.88 1.50 10.10
C ASP A 96 10.22 1.85 9.41
N GLY A 97 10.61 3.13 9.43
CA GLY A 97 11.79 3.64 8.72
C GLY A 97 11.53 4.05 7.27
N VAL A 98 10.36 3.69 6.71
CA VAL A 98 9.94 4.10 5.36
C VAL A 98 9.05 5.34 5.42
N MET A 99 8.16 5.39 6.42
CA MET A 99 7.27 6.53 6.63
C MET A 99 8.00 7.70 7.31
N GLN A 100 8.09 8.85 6.64
CA GLN A 100 8.60 10.08 7.21
C GLN A 100 7.47 10.97 7.74
N PHE A 101 7.65 11.48 8.95
CA PHE A 101 6.69 12.33 9.64
C PHE A 101 7.25 13.73 9.89
N SER A 102 6.43 14.76 9.66
CA SER A 102 6.77 16.17 9.92
C SER A 102 5.57 16.99 10.33
#